data_AF-A0A7Z9HV22-F1
#
_entry.id   AF-A0A7Z9HV22-F1
#
_cell.length_a   1.000
_cell.length_b   1.000
_cell.length_c   1.000
_cell.angle_alpha   90.00
_cell.angle_beta   90.00
_cell.angle_gamma   90.00
#
_symmetry.space_group_name_H-M   'P 1'
#
loop_
_entity.id
_entity.type
_entity.pdbx_description
1 polymer ?
#
loop_
_entity_poly.entity_id
_entity_poly.type
_entity_poly.pdbx_seq_one_letter_code
_entity_poly.pdbx_strand_id
1 'polypeptide(L)'
;MWTLLGTTAASGDFQISDSDHKVVVTEDGRPVLTYNYGRMDPPEGLDAEKYWRSSYIYPVYDLAGENISEDFPSDHYHHRGIFWSWPECRVGDRKMDTWTLGGVRQVFEKWLYQEADADA
;
A
#
# COMPACT_ATOMS: atom_id res chain seq x y z
N MET A 1 46.33 -5.80 -11.19
CA MET A 1 45.76 -4.51 -10.74
C MET A 1 44.32 -4.49 -11.24
N TRP A 2 43.34 -4.68 -10.34
CA TRP A 2 41.92 -4.69 -10.70
C TRP A 2 41.32 -3.34 -10.29
N THR A 3 40.76 -2.60 -11.25
CA THR A 3 40.02 -1.38 -10.98
C THR A 3 38.57 -1.77 -10.67
N LEU A 4 38.12 -1.55 -9.44
CA LEU A 4 36.68 -1.50 -9.16
C LEU A 4 36.13 -0.24 -9.83
N LEU A 5 35.30 -0.42 -10.86
CA LEU A 5 34.36 0.62 -11.27
C LEU A 5 33.24 0.63 -10.24
N GLY A 6 33.30 1.57 -9.29
CA GLY A 6 32.16 1.89 -8.46
C GLY A 6 31.14 2.62 -9.33
N THR A 7 30.05 1.95 -9.69
CA THR A 7 28.87 2.63 -10.20
C THR A 7 28.21 3.31 -9.02
N THR A 8 28.42 4.62 -8.87
CA THR A 8 27.47 5.43 -8.10
C THR A 8 26.14 5.36 -8.84
N ALA A 9 25.15 4.65 -8.27
CA ALA A 9 23.78 4.90 -8.67
C ALA A 9 23.51 6.38 -8.37
N ALA A 10 23.09 7.15 -9.37
CA ALA A 10 22.43 8.42 -9.08
C ALA A 10 21.21 8.07 -8.23
N SER A 11 21.06 8.70 -7.06
CA SER A 11 19.79 8.67 -6.35
C SER A 11 18.77 9.32 -7.28
N GLY A 12 17.77 8.56 -7.70
CA GLY A 12 16.63 9.13 -8.38
C GLY A 12 15.78 9.85 -7.35
N ASP A 13 15.38 11.09 -7.61
CA ASP A 13 14.44 11.77 -6.73
C ASP A 13 13.12 11.01 -6.75
N PHE A 14 12.57 10.71 -5.57
CA PHE A 14 11.22 10.19 -5.49
C PHE A 14 10.24 11.25 -6.00
N GLN A 15 9.25 10.82 -6.77
CA GLN A 15 8.11 11.67 -7.14
C GLN A 15 6.82 11.08 -6.57
N ILE A 16 5.94 11.98 -6.14
CA ILE A 16 4.62 11.64 -5.62
C ILE A 16 3.55 12.21 -6.54
N SER A 17 2.60 11.37 -6.94
CA SER A 17 1.36 11.77 -7.61
C SER A 17 0.17 11.33 -6.77
N ASP A 18 -0.70 12.27 -6.40
CA ASP A 18 -1.95 12.01 -5.67
C ASP A 18 -3.15 12.26 -6.60
N SER A 19 -3.86 11.19 -6.94
CA SER A 19 -5.07 11.23 -7.77
C SER A 19 -5.95 10.03 -7.50
N ASP A 20 -7.27 10.16 -7.69
CA ASP A 20 -8.23 9.06 -7.59
C ASP A 20 -8.14 8.25 -6.29
N HIS A 21 -7.86 8.97 -5.19
CA HIS A 21 -7.67 8.39 -3.87
C HIS A 21 -6.50 7.40 -3.76
N LYS A 22 -5.45 7.63 -4.55
CA LYS A 22 -4.21 6.86 -4.57
C LYS A 22 -3.02 7.80 -4.61
N VAL A 23 -2.00 7.46 -3.84
CA VAL A 23 -0.68 8.08 -3.91
C VAL A 23 0.25 7.10 -4.61
N VAL A 24 0.70 7.46 -5.80
CA VAL A 24 1.70 6.71 -6.55
C VAL A 24 3.07 7.33 -6.29
N VAL A 25 4.02 6.48 -5.92
CA VAL A 25 5.42 6.87 -5.72
C VAL A 25 6.25 6.27 -6.83
N THR A 26 7.06 7.10 -7.48
CA THR A 26 8.03 6.69 -8.50
C THR A 26 9.44 7.13 -8.14
N GLU A 27 10.44 6.46 -8.70
CA GLU A 27 11.86 6.85 -8.67
C GLU A 27 12.39 6.76 -10.10
N ASP A 28 12.91 7.85 -10.66
CA ASP A 28 13.31 7.94 -12.09
C ASP A 28 12.20 7.50 -13.08
N GLY A 29 10.94 7.75 -12.74
CA GLY A 29 9.78 7.31 -13.52
C GLY A 29 9.49 5.80 -13.44
N ARG A 30 10.24 5.03 -12.64
CA ARG A 30 9.95 3.63 -12.33
C ARG A 30 9.00 3.54 -11.12
N PRO A 31 8.00 2.65 -11.12
CA PRO A 31 7.07 2.55 -10.01
C PRO A 31 7.75 1.94 -8.78
N VAL A 32 7.48 2.50 -7.60
CA VAL A 32 7.99 2.02 -6.31
C VAL A 32 6.87 1.40 -5.50
N LEU A 33 5.80 2.17 -5.28
CA LEU A 33 4.61 1.71 -4.57
C LEU A 33 3.39 2.57 -4.88
N THR A 34 2.21 2.05 -4.55
CA THR A 34 0.97 2.82 -4.51
C THR A 34 0.31 2.68 -3.14
N TYR A 35 0.05 3.79 -2.46
CA TYR A 35 -0.80 3.83 -1.27
C TYR A 35 -2.25 4.15 -1.65
N ASN A 36 -3.13 3.17 -1.44
CA ASN A 36 -4.55 3.26 -1.71
C ASN A 36 -5.27 3.76 -0.45
N TYR A 37 -5.70 5.03 -0.46
CA TYR A 37 -6.37 5.63 0.69
C TYR A 37 -7.89 5.77 0.49
N GLY A 38 -8.37 5.64 -0.75
CA GLY A 38 -9.80 5.52 -1.05
C GLY A 38 -10.38 4.13 -0.78
N ARG A 39 -11.68 3.99 -1.03
CA ARG A 39 -12.36 2.70 -1.07
C ARG A 39 -11.88 1.92 -2.29
N MET A 40 -11.36 0.72 -2.07
CA MET A 40 -11.05 -0.28 -3.10
C MET A 40 -12.00 -1.46 -2.93
N ASP A 41 -12.82 -1.73 -3.95
CA ASP A 41 -13.75 -2.85 -3.97
C ASP A 41 -13.06 -4.14 -4.43
N PRO A 42 -13.55 -5.31 -3.96
CA PRO A 42 -13.04 -6.59 -4.44
C PRO A 42 -13.31 -6.86 -5.92
N PRO A 43 -12.61 -7.85 -6.51
CA PRO A 43 -13.00 -8.45 -7.78
C PRO A 43 -14.49 -8.84 -7.81
N GLU A 44 -15.07 -8.81 -9.01
CA GLU A 44 -16.45 -9.24 -9.25
C GLU A 44 -16.70 -10.67 -8.74
N GLY A 45 -17.89 -10.89 -8.15
CA GLY A 45 -18.28 -12.17 -7.58
C GLY A 45 -17.97 -12.32 -6.09
N LEU A 46 -17.28 -11.35 -5.48
CA LEU A 46 -17.09 -11.28 -4.03
C LEU A 46 -18.05 -10.27 -3.39
N ASP A 47 -18.31 -10.45 -2.10
CA ASP A 47 -19.12 -9.53 -1.30
C ASP A 47 -18.39 -8.18 -1.17
N ALA A 48 -18.85 -7.18 -1.94
CA ALA A 48 -18.27 -5.85 -1.98
C ALA A 48 -18.29 -5.15 -0.62
N GLU A 49 -19.38 -5.30 0.14
CA GLU A 49 -19.51 -4.66 1.45
C GLU A 49 -18.61 -5.33 2.50
N LYS A 50 -18.40 -6.64 2.39
CA LYS A 50 -17.49 -7.37 3.28
C LYS A 50 -16.02 -7.10 2.98
N TYR A 51 -15.61 -7.08 1.71
CA TYR A 51 -14.20 -7.11 1.34
C TYR A 51 -13.61 -5.79 0.85
N TRP A 52 -14.41 -4.72 0.76
CA TRP A 52 -13.85 -3.40 0.48
C TRP A 52 -12.83 -2.98 1.55
N ARG A 53 -11.83 -2.24 1.11
CA ARG A 53 -10.68 -1.82 1.93
C ARG A 53 -10.20 -0.42 1.56
N SER A 54 -9.33 0.12 2.40
CA SER A 54 -8.67 1.42 2.26
C SER A 54 -7.39 1.38 3.12
N SER A 55 -6.53 2.37 2.98
CA SER A 55 -5.37 2.63 3.85
C SER A 55 -4.33 1.51 3.82
N TYR A 56 -3.89 1.14 2.62
CA TYR A 56 -2.91 0.07 2.40
C TYR A 56 -2.03 0.34 1.18
N ILE A 57 -0.86 -0.28 1.14
CA ILE A 57 0.07 -0.21 0.00
C ILE A 57 -0.16 -1.42 -0.90
N TYR A 58 -0.48 -1.18 -2.17
CA TYR A 58 -0.49 -2.17 -3.24
C TYR A 58 -0.63 -1.47 -4.61
N PRO A 59 0.16 -1.84 -5.63
CA PRO A 59 1.32 -2.74 -5.57
C PRO A 59 2.53 -2.11 -4.84
N VAL A 60 3.51 -2.95 -4.50
CA VAL A 60 4.89 -2.55 -4.13
C VAL A 60 5.87 -3.33 -5.01
N TYR A 61 6.91 -2.66 -5.50
CA TYR A 61 7.87 -3.21 -6.43
C TYR A 61 9.24 -3.41 -5.76
N ASP A 62 9.98 -4.42 -6.19
CA ASP A 62 11.39 -4.59 -5.82
C ASP A 62 12.32 -3.73 -6.70
N LEU A 63 13.63 -3.84 -6.47
CA LEU A 63 14.65 -3.08 -7.21
C LEU A 63 14.76 -3.49 -8.69
N ALA A 64 14.23 -4.65 -9.08
CA ALA A 64 14.16 -5.12 -10.46
C ALA A 64 12.85 -4.68 -11.15
N GLY A 65 11.90 -4.09 -10.41
CA GLY A 65 10.59 -3.68 -10.90
C GLY A 65 9.55 -4.80 -10.88
N GLU A 66 9.79 -5.89 -10.15
CA GLU A 66 8.80 -6.96 -9.96
C GLU A 66 7.83 -6.57 -8.84
N ASN A 67 6.51 -6.74 -9.05
CA ASN A 67 5.53 -6.55 -7.99
C ASN A 67 5.64 -7.71 -6.99
N ILE A 68 6.03 -7.40 -5.75
CA ILE A 68 6.25 -8.38 -4.67
C ILE A 68 5.08 -8.49 -3.69
N SER A 69 3.91 -7.99 -4.09
CA SER A 69 2.70 -7.97 -3.27
C SER A 69 1.47 -8.43 -4.05
N GLU A 70 0.44 -8.85 -3.32
CA GLU A 70 -0.84 -9.29 -3.88
C GLU A 70 -2.00 -8.57 -3.18
N ASP A 71 -3.12 -8.43 -3.87
CA ASP A 71 -4.38 -7.94 -3.30
C ASP A 71 -5.52 -8.89 -3.67
N PHE A 72 -6.38 -9.18 -2.70
CA PHE A 72 -7.47 -10.18 -2.80
C PHE A 72 -7.02 -11.58 -3.22
N PRO A 73 -6.01 -12.19 -2.55
CA PRO A 73 -5.61 -13.56 -2.89
C PRO A 73 -6.78 -14.52 -2.70
N SER A 74 -6.89 -15.48 -3.63
CA SER A 74 -8.07 -16.37 -3.72
C SER A 74 -8.29 -17.27 -2.52
N ASP A 75 -7.25 -17.55 -1.74
CA ASP A 75 -7.29 -18.38 -0.54
C ASP A 75 -7.63 -17.57 0.73
N HIS A 76 -7.39 -16.25 0.72
CA HIS A 76 -7.56 -15.36 1.86
C HIS A 76 -7.93 -13.93 1.42
N TYR A 77 -9.16 -13.72 0.93
CA TYR A 77 -9.58 -12.45 0.32
C TYR A 77 -9.42 -11.20 1.18
N HIS A 78 -9.33 -11.30 2.51
CA HIS A 78 -9.09 -10.15 3.39
C HIS A 78 -7.61 -9.67 3.39
N HIS A 79 -6.67 -10.46 2.89
CA HIS A 79 -5.27 -10.04 2.73
C HIS A 79 -5.12 -9.00 1.60
N ARG A 80 -4.18 -8.07 1.80
CA ARG A 80 -3.94 -6.91 0.94
C ARG A 80 -2.54 -6.37 1.14
N GLY A 81 -1.70 -6.35 0.11
CA GLY A 81 -0.34 -5.82 0.10
C GLY A 81 0.34 -5.59 1.46
N ILE A 82 0.71 -4.34 1.77
CA ILE A 82 1.25 -3.95 3.07
C ILE A 82 0.23 -3.06 3.78
N PHE A 83 -0.21 -3.46 4.96
CA PHE A 83 -1.25 -2.78 5.72
C PHE A 83 -1.05 -2.94 7.20
N TRP A 84 -1.57 -1.98 7.96
CA TRP A 84 -1.53 -2.01 9.41
C TRP A 84 -2.78 -2.70 9.96
N SER A 85 -2.65 -3.54 10.98
CA SER A 85 -3.80 -4.33 11.44
C SER A 85 -3.68 -4.87 12.86
N TRP A 86 -4.83 -5.07 13.50
CA TRP A 86 -4.99 -5.79 14.74
C TRP A 86 -6.14 -6.79 14.66
N PRO A 87 -5.88 -8.09 14.87
CA PRO A 87 -6.93 -9.09 15.00
C PRO A 87 -7.58 -9.05 16.38
N GLU A 88 -8.80 -9.59 16.49
CA GLU A 88 -9.50 -9.87 17.76
C GLU A 88 -9.57 -8.72 18.78
N CYS A 89 -9.69 -7.48 18.31
CA CYS A 89 -9.76 -6.29 19.13
C CYS A 89 -11.17 -5.96 19.63
N ARG A 90 -11.26 -4.99 20.56
CA ARG A 90 -12.52 -4.47 21.10
C ARG A 90 -12.46 -2.96 21.37
N VAL A 91 -13.59 -2.29 21.21
CA VAL A 91 -13.85 -0.95 21.75
C VAL A 91 -15.06 -1.05 22.67
N GLY A 92 -14.82 -0.97 23.98
CA GLY A 92 -15.80 -1.39 24.98
C GLY A 92 -16.21 -2.85 24.74
N ASP A 93 -17.51 -3.11 24.65
CA ASP A 93 -18.04 -4.46 24.38
C ASP A 93 -18.07 -4.82 22.88
N ARG A 94 -17.87 -3.84 21.99
CA ARG A 94 -17.92 -4.06 20.54
C ARG A 94 -16.65 -4.75 20.05
N LYS A 95 -16.78 -5.97 19.54
CA LYS A 95 -15.70 -6.68 18.83
C LYS A 95 -15.36 -5.97 17.52
N MET A 96 -14.08 -5.94 17.20
CA MET A 96 -13.56 -5.42 15.94
C MET A 96 -12.30 -6.17 15.52
N ASP A 97 -12.08 -6.26 14.22
CA ASP A 97 -10.93 -6.95 13.66
C ASP A 97 -10.59 -6.30 12.33
N THR A 98 -9.51 -5.52 12.29
CA THR A 98 -9.10 -4.85 11.04
C THR A 98 -8.41 -5.82 10.09
N TRP A 99 -7.99 -7.00 10.56
CA TRP A 99 -7.29 -8.00 9.74
C TRP A 99 -8.27 -8.66 8.79
N THR A 100 -9.36 -9.16 9.34
CA THR A 100 -10.45 -9.85 8.64
C THR A 100 -11.53 -8.93 8.08
N LEU A 101 -11.38 -7.59 8.24
CA LEU A 101 -12.42 -6.62 7.90
C LEU A 101 -13.72 -6.90 8.68
N GLY A 102 -13.61 -7.26 9.95
CA GLY A 102 -14.72 -7.61 10.84
C GLY A 102 -15.14 -6.46 11.75
N GLY A 103 -16.37 -5.97 11.62
CA GLY A 103 -16.96 -5.00 12.56
C GLY A 103 -16.32 -3.61 12.62
N VAL A 104 -15.30 -3.35 11.80
CA VAL A 104 -14.59 -2.08 11.69
C VAL A 104 -14.00 -1.91 10.29
N ARG A 105 -13.74 -0.66 9.91
CA ARG A 105 -13.06 -0.29 8.66
C ARG A 105 -12.01 0.77 8.97
N GLN A 106 -10.86 0.66 8.32
CA GLN A 106 -9.89 1.74 8.26
C GLN A 106 -10.32 2.67 7.13
N VAL A 107 -10.33 3.96 7.42
CA VAL A 107 -10.66 5.00 6.46
C VAL A 107 -9.63 6.11 6.57
N PHE A 108 -9.21 6.62 5.43
CA PHE A 108 -8.36 7.79 5.38
C PHE A 108 -9.16 9.04 5.74
N GLU A 109 -8.64 9.84 6.67
CA GLU A 109 -9.25 11.12 7.05
C GLU A 109 -8.60 12.29 6.33
N LYS A 110 -7.29 12.47 6.49
CA LYS A 110 -6.52 13.54 5.87
C LYS A 110 -5.01 13.25 5.89
N TRP A 111 -4.29 13.92 5.00
CA TRP A 111 -2.85 14.02 5.07
C TRP A 111 -2.44 14.96 6.21
N LEU A 112 -1.38 14.58 6.93
CA LEU A 112 -0.65 15.51 7.80
C LEU A 112 0.53 16.13 7.04
N TYR A 113 1.22 15.31 6.26
CA TYR A 113 2.35 15.67 5.40
C TYR A 113 2.35 14.75 4.18
N GLN A 114 2.84 15.25 3.05
CA GLN A 114 3.06 14.48 1.82
C GLN A 114 4.27 15.10 1.12
N GLU A 115 5.43 14.48 1.30
CA GLU A 115 6.74 15.03 0.90
C GLU A 115 7.55 13.92 0.24
N ALA A 116 8.27 14.28 -0.81
CA ALA A 116 9.33 13.47 -1.40
C ALA A 116 10.55 14.38 -1.53
N ASP A 117 11.53 14.17 -0.67
CA ASP A 117 12.75 14.96 -0.67
C ASP A 117 13.73 14.39 -1.71
N ALA A 118 14.29 15.31 -2.49
CA ALA A 118 15.53 15.09 -3.20
C ALA A 118 16.65 15.22 -2.16
N ASP A 119 17.21 14.10 -1.74
CA ASP A 119 18.38 13.96 -0.86
C ASP A 119 18.20 14.11 0.66
N ALA A 120 18.70 13.10 1.38
CA ALA A 120 19.27 13.18 2.72
C ALA A 120 20.71 12.65 2.69
#